data_AF-A0AAE7D6R0-F1
#
_entry.id   AF-A0AAE7D6R0-F1
#
_cell.length_a   1.000
_cell.length_b   1.000
_cell.length_c   1.000
_cell.angle_alpha   90.00
_cell.angle_beta   90.00
_cell.angle_gamma   90.00
#
_symmetry.space_group_name_H-M   'P 1'
#
loop_
_entity.id
_entity.type
_entity.pdbx_description
1 polymer ?
#
loop_
_entity_poly.entity_id
_entity_poly.type
_entity_poly.pdbx_seq_one_letter_code
_entity_poly.pdbx_strand_id
1 'polypeptide(L)'
;MSKGNRIFRAWAPEWLIRLTIFLVLFPTVMLFALSTANISAATGFYGVEPADMQFSMLLYYAALAGFTPLERRFFSRVSTKEYFLICLVLQVLISYACYRTRTLPVLFACRFLQGMVNCGVTSICLTLLFGRLKSEHARETGYTIFYSMILCSASLTSLVTAPLVDNYEYNVLYKMIIYTFVPGGILLLLLMNKVHLVRKTPLYQLDWASFFLYSPMLILIAYVVTYGQQYYWLQDDTIVWSLICIVFLAVVFVTRQLVRKRPFIHQEVFRSRAFVFGIFLLGMLYLIRGAFSVTTTYFSTVLGMDPINLYELLIYNIIGIVIGAVASARLVIKKRPLQFIWLAGFSLLLLFHGAMYFLFASEADMNTFIIPLLLQGMGAGMVFTPILLFIISSVPEALSQSAAAVGVFIRFAFFGISTALINYFSLFYSGTHALRLTDHASRADNDLEERLKLYQSALHARGMEPGMATRAATRLLDKAVNKQAFLKYAMDYNELVVILILGLMLLIVMAPFINRTIIDVKAKQPAAATF
;
A
#
# COMPACT_ATOMS: atom_id res chain seq x y z
N MET A 1 -33.94 -14.39 -18.74
CA MET A 1 -33.41 -14.57 -17.37
C MET A 1 -34.53 -15.11 -16.48
N SER A 2 -34.55 -16.42 -16.19
CA SER A 2 -35.60 -17.01 -15.32
C SER A 2 -35.46 -16.50 -13.88
N LYS A 3 -36.57 -16.47 -13.13
CA LYS A 3 -36.70 -15.92 -11.77
C LYS A 3 -35.72 -16.53 -10.73
N GLY A 4 -35.01 -17.62 -11.05
CA GLY A 4 -34.12 -18.34 -10.12
C GLY A 4 -32.68 -17.81 -9.95
N ASN A 5 -32.19 -16.88 -10.79
CA ASN A 5 -30.76 -16.48 -10.79
C ASN A 5 -30.48 -15.02 -10.37
N ARG A 6 -31.43 -14.33 -9.72
CA ARG A 6 -31.21 -12.95 -9.27
C ARG A 6 -30.39 -12.94 -7.99
N ILE A 7 -29.15 -12.44 -8.06
CA ILE A 7 -28.21 -12.29 -6.93
C ILE A 7 -28.81 -11.44 -5.80
N PHE A 8 -29.60 -10.42 -6.16
CA PHE A 8 -30.27 -9.53 -5.23
C PHE A 8 -31.80 -9.65 -5.38
N ARG A 9 -32.52 -9.34 -4.30
CA ARG A 9 -33.98 -9.35 -4.27
C ARG A 9 -34.54 -8.38 -5.31
N ALA A 10 -35.66 -8.76 -5.92
CA ALA A 10 -36.24 -8.04 -7.05
C ALA A 10 -36.69 -6.61 -6.71
N TRP A 11 -36.97 -6.31 -5.44
CA TRP A 11 -37.40 -5.00 -4.97
C TRP A 11 -36.23 -4.03 -4.70
N ALA A 12 -34.99 -4.52 -4.64
CA ALA A 12 -33.83 -3.71 -4.29
C ALA A 12 -33.40 -2.82 -5.47
N PRO A 13 -33.43 -1.48 -5.34
CA PRO A 13 -33.00 -0.59 -6.41
C PRO A 13 -31.48 -0.63 -6.60
N GLU A 14 -31.01 -0.31 -7.82
CA GLU A 14 -29.58 -0.40 -8.15
C GLU A 14 -28.67 0.48 -7.29
N TRP A 15 -29.12 1.70 -6.94
CA TRP A 15 -28.35 2.62 -6.12
C TRP A 15 -28.09 2.03 -4.72
N LEU A 16 -29.09 1.37 -4.13
CA LEU A 16 -28.98 0.75 -2.80
C LEU A 16 -28.01 -0.43 -2.82
N ILE A 17 -27.99 -1.19 -3.93
CA ILE A 17 -27.04 -2.28 -4.10
C ILE A 17 -25.61 -1.75 -4.23
N ARG A 18 -25.39 -0.69 -5.02
CA ARG A 18 -24.07 -0.05 -5.16
C ARG A 18 -23.60 0.54 -3.82
N LEU A 19 -24.51 1.19 -3.09
CA LEU A 19 -24.25 1.70 -1.74
C LEU A 19 -23.85 0.57 -0.78
N THR A 20 -24.54 -0.57 -0.82
CA THR A 20 -24.22 -1.74 0.01
C THR A 20 -22.83 -2.28 -0.28
N ILE A 21 -22.46 -2.42 -1.57
CA ILE A 21 -21.11 -2.85 -1.96
C ILE A 21 -20.08 -1.84 -1.46
N PHE A 22 -20.33 -0.54 -1.63
CA PHE A 22 -19.44 0.52 -1.15
C PHE A 22 -19.25 0.49 0.37
N LEU A 23 -20.33 0.37 1.14
CA LEU A 23 -20.30 0.31 2.60
C LEU A 23 -19.50 -0.87 3.15
N VAL A 24 -19.40 -1.97 2.40
CA VAL A 24 -18.56 -3.12 2.79
C VAL A 24 -17.13 -2.96 2.28
N LEU A 25 -16.94 -2.40 1.10
CA LEU A 25 -15.62 -2.20 0.49
C LEU A 25 -14.81 -1.12 1.22
N PHE A 26 -15.48 -0.08 1.72
CA PHE A 26 -14.86 1.02 2.45
C PHE A 26 -14.05 0.56 3.68
N PRO A 27 -14.61 -0.15 4.68
CA PRO A 27 -13.85 -0.63 5.84
C PRO A 27 -12.81 -1.70 5.48
N THR A 28 -13.05 -2.47 4.42
CA THR A 28 -12.09 -3.45 3.84
C THR A 28 -10.82 -2.77 3.34
N VAL A 29 -10.97 -1.62 2.67
CA VAL A 29 -9.83 -0.80 2.24
C VAL A 29 -9.14 -0.14 3.42
N MET A 30 -9.91 0.32 4.42
CA MET A 30 -9.32 0.97 5.60
C MET A 30 -8.48 0.02 6.45
N LEU A 31 -8.93 -1.22 6.60
CA LEU A 31 -8.21 -2.27 7.35
C LEU A 31 -6.79 -2.48 6.85
N PHE A 32 -6.54 -2.32 5.55
CA PHE A 32 -5.22 -2.49 4.95
C PHE A 32 -4.18 -1.53 5.54
N ALA A 33 -4.54 -0.28 5.81
CA ALA A 33 -3.62 0.75 6.29
C ALA A 33 -3.78 1.09 7.78
N LEU A 34 -4.63 0.34 8.52
CA LEU A 34 -4.98 0.66 9.90
C LEU A 34 -3.79 0.60 10.87
N SER A 35 -2.85 -0.34 10.68
CA SER A 35 -1.61 -0.44 11.50
C SER A 35 -0.77 0.83 11.42
N THR A 36 -0.73 1.45 10.25
CA THR A 36 0.15 2.59 9.96
C THR A 36 -0.62 3.90 9.92
N ALA A 37 -1.90 3.89 10.32
CA ALA A 37 -2.73 5.09 10.30
C ALA A 37 -2.12 6.19 11.18
N ASN A 38 -1.71 5.82 12.40
CA ASN A 38 -0.88 6.62 13.30
C ASN A 38 0.10 5.68 14.02
N ILE A 39 1.35 5.66 13.57
CA ILE A 39 2.38 4.77 14.10
C ILE A 39 2.73 5.13 15.54
N SER A 40 2.83 6.42 15.87
CA SER A 40 3.18 6.90 17.22
C SER A 40 2.16 6.50 18.28
N ALA A 41 0.86 6.60 17.95
CA ALA A 41 -0.19 6.16 18.86
C ALA A 41 -0.20 4.64 19.04
N ALA A 42 0.10 3.88 17.98
CA ALA A 42 0.16 2.44 18.05
C ALA A 42 1.37 1.94 18.87
N THR A 43 2.55 2.52 18.65
CA THR A 43 3.76 2.18 19.41
C THR A 43 3.62 2.56 20.88
N GLY A 44 3.01 3.72 21.17
CA GLY A 44 2.71 4.15 22.53
C GLY A 44 1.72 3.22 23.25
N PHE A 45 0.70 2.72 22.54
CA PHE A 45 -0.30 1.81 23.12
C PHE A 45 0.25 0.41 23.41
N TYR A 46 1.02 -0.17 22.48
CA TYR A 46 1.55 -1.52 22.64
C TYR A 46 2.90 -1.56 23.39
N GLY A 47 3.60 -0.43 23.52
CA GLY A 47 4.95 -0.38 24.09
C GLY A 47 6.00 -1.05 23.20
N VAL A 48 5.89 -0.86 21.89
CA VAL A 48 6.67 -1.58 20.86
C VAL A 48 7.34 -0.60 19.90
N GLU A 49 8.21 -1.10 19.04
CA GLU A 49 8.92 -0.26 18.09
C GLU A 49 8.08 0.02 16.82
N PRO A 50 8.38 1.12 16.08
CA PRO A 50 7.72 1.41 14.81
C PRO A 50 7.84 0.27 13.78
N ALA A 51 8.92 -0.50 13.84
CA ALA A 51 9.14 -1.67 12.98
C ALA A 51 8.06 -2.75 13.19
N ASP A 52 7.65 -3.00 14.43
CA ASP A 52 6.60 -3.99 14.75
C ASP A 52 5.26 -3.65 14.09
N MET A 53 4.91 -2.36 14.05
CA MET A 53 3.68 -1.88 13.41
C MET A 53 3.75 -1.94 11.88
N GLN A 54 4.92 -1.70 11.30
CA GLN A 54 5.17 -1.92 9.87
C GLN A 54 5.08 -3.40 9.51
N PHE A 55 5.65 -4.28 10.34
CA PHE A 55 5.55 -5.73 10.17
C PHE A 55 4.10 -6.20 10.27
N SER A 56 3.30 -5.67 11.20
CA SER A 56 1.86 -5.93 11.31
C SER A 56 1.09 -5.64 10.01
N MET A 57 1.43 -4.55 9.32
CA MET A 57 0.85 -4.21 8.01
C MET A 57 1.28 -5.18 6.92
N LEU A 58 2.58 -5.49 6.85
CA LEU A 58 3.12 -6.43 5.87
C LEU A 58 2.60 -7.85 6.09
N LEU A 59 2.33 -8.25 7.33
CA LEU A 59 1.76 -9.54 7.68
C LEU A 59 0.32 -9.69 7.17
N TYR A 60 -0.49 -8.64 7.34
CA TYR A 60 -1.82 -8.54 6.72
C TYR A 60 -1.73 -8.67 5.19
N TYR A 61 -0.76 -7.99 4.58
CA TYR A 61 -0.59 -8.03 3.13
C TYR A 61 -0.09 -9.39 2.63
N ALA A 62 0.84 -10.03 3.35
CA ALA A 62 1.35 -11.37 3.09
C ALA A 62 0.21 -12.41 3.14
N ALA A 63 -0.69 -12.29 4.12
CA ALA A 63 -1.88 -13.14 4.19
C ALA A 63 -2.82 -12.94 3.00
N LEU A 64 -3.05 -11.69 2.59
CA LEU A 64 -3.88 -11.36 1.43
C LEU A 64 -3.27 -11.94 0.14
N ALA A 65 -1.97 -11.77 -0.07
CA ALA A 65 -1.23 -12.33 -1.20
C ALA A 65 -1.24 -13.87 -1.19
N GLY A 66 -0.99 -14.47 -0.01
CA GLY A 66 -0.95 -15.92 0.18
C GLY A 66 -2.28 -16.61 -0.06
N PHE A 67 -3.38 -16.01 0.38
CA PHE A 67 -4.72 -16.59 0.27
C PHE A 67 -5.38 -16.36 -1.10
N THR A 68 -4.94 -15.36 -1.87
CA THR A 68 -5.53 -14.99 -3.18
C THR A 68 -5.74 -16.19 -4.13
N PRO A 69 -4.78 -17.13 -4.30
CA PRO A 69 -4.99 -18.27 -5.21
C PRO A 69 -5.96 -19.33 -4.66
N LEU A 70 -6.06 -19.48 -3.33
CA LEU A 70 -7.03 -20.39 -2.68
C LEU A 70 -8.45 -19.83 -2.71
N GLU A 71 -8.60 -18.52 -2.56
CA GLU A 71 -9.86 -17.83 -2.32
C GLU A 71 -10.96 -18.22 -3.33
N ARG A 72 -10.63 -18.30 -4.62
CA ARG A 72 -11.59 -18.65 -5.68
C ARG A 72 -12.27 -20.00 -5.47
N ARG A 73 -11.57 -20.99 -4.89
CA ARG A 73 -12.14 -22.32 -4.62
C ARG A 73 -13.20 -22.23 -3.53
N PHE A 74 -12.93 -21.50 -2.45
CA PHE A 74 -13.90 -21.23 -1.39
C PHE A 74 -15.13 -20.49 -1.94
N PHE A 75 -14.89 -19.43 -2.73
CA PHE A 75 -15.95 -18.68 -3.39
C PHE A 75 -16.83 -19.53 -4.31
N SER A 76 -16.25 -20.49 -5.03
CA SER A 76 -17.00 -21.36 -5.94
C SER A 76 -17.83 -22.43 -5.23
N ARG A 77 -17.47 -22.84 -4.01
CA ARG A 77 -18.18 -23.92 -3.29
C ARG A 77 -19.42 -23.43 -2.57
N VAL A 78 -19.26 -22.31 -1.88
CA VAL A 78 -20.27 -21.76 -0.97
C VAL A 78 -21.16 -20.79 -1.75
N SER A 79 -22.42 -20.65 -1.35
CA SER A 79 -23.27 -19.65 -1.99
C SER A 79 -22.70 -18.25 -1.74
N THR A 80 -22.81 -17.35 -2.71
CA THR A 80 -22.16 -16.04 -2.63
C THR A 80 -22.62 -15.25 -1.41
N LYS A 81 -23.91 -15.35 -1.05
CA LYS A 81 -24.45 -14.73 0.17
C LYS A 81 -23.79 -15.30 1.44
N GLU A 82 -23.74 -16.62 1.57
CA GLU A 82 -23.22 -17.27 2.79
C GLU A 82 -21.73 -17.04 2.94
N TYR A 83 -20.96 -17.13 1.86
CA TYR A 83 -19.52 -16.86 1.90
C TYR A 83 -19.23 -15.41 2.33
N PHE A 84 -19.99 -14.46 1.80
CA PHE A 84 -19.82 -13.05 2.15
C PHE A 84 -20.15 -12.79 3.63
N LEU A 85 -21.19 -13.42 4.16
CA LEU A 85 -21.53 -13.35 5.59
C LEU A 85 -20.49 -14.01 6.48
N ILE A 86 -19.97 -15.17 6.10
CA ILE A 86 -18.89 -15.85 6.84
C ILE A 86 -17.68 -14.92 6.93
N CYS A 87 -17.26 -14.32 5.82
CA CYS A 87 -16.15 -13.38 5.82
C CYS A 87 -16.43 -12.16 6.71
N LEU A 88 -17.62 -11.57 6.64
CA LEU A 88 -17.97 -10.41 7.48
C LEU A 88 -18.00 -10.76 8.98
N VAL A 89 -18.60 -11.89 9.35
CA VAL A 89 -18.64 -12.34 10.74
C VAL A 89 -17.22 -12.61 11.24
N LEU A 90 -16.39 -13.30 10.46
CA LEU A 90 -14.98 -13.51 10.81
C LEU A 90 -14.24 -12.18 10.95
N GLN A 91 -14.47 -11.21 10.05
CA GLN A 91 -13.83 -9.91 10.11
C GLN A 91 -14.20 -9.15 11.40
N VAL A 92 -15.47 -9.21 11.81
CA VAL A 92 -15.94 -8.61 13.07
C VAL A 92 -15.33 -9.32 14.27
N LEU A 93 -15.33 -10.65 14.31
CA LEU A 93 -14.75 -11.43 15.41
C LEU A 93 -13.25 -11.18 15.57
N ILE A 94 -12.50 -11.18 14.47
CA ILE A 94 -11.06 -10.93 14.52
C ILE A 94 -10.78 -9.48 14.91
N SER A 95 -11.55 -8.51 14.40
CA SER A 95 -11.39 -7.11 14.80
C SER A 95 -11.74 -6.89 16.28
N TYR A 96 -12.71 -7.64 16.81
CA TYR A 96 -13.03 -7.62 18.23
C TYR A 96 -11.90 -8.22 19.08
N ALA A 97 -11.27 -9.30 18.61
CA ALA A 97 -10.07 -9.85 19.23
C ALA A 97 -8.93 -8.80 19.25
N CYS A 98 -8.69 -8.09 18.14
CA CYS A 98 -7.70 -7.00 18.09
C CYS A 98 -8.04 -5.84 19.06
N TYR A 99 -9.31 -5.49 19.22
CA TYR A 99 -9.75 -4.45 20.16
C TYR A 99 -9.43 -4.81 21.63
N ARG A 100 -9.61 -6.09 22.00
CA ARG A 100 -9.37 -6.60 23.36
C ARG A 100 -7.89 -6.89 23.64
N THR A 101 -7.11 -7.12 22.59
CA THR A 101 -5.73 -7.59 22.70
C THR A 101 -4.76 -6.42 22.94
N ARG A 102 -3.89 -6.58 23.94
CA ARG A 102 -2.73 -5.69 24.17
C ARG A 102 -1.38 -6.37 23.89
N THR A 103 -1.38 -7.66 23.55
CA THR A 103 -0.16 -8.43 23.27
C THR A 103 0.14 -8.47 21.77
N LEU A 104 1.38 -8.14 21.40
CA LEU A 104 1.84 -8.08 20.01
C LEU A 104 1.72 -9.42 19.24
N PRO A 105 2.08 -10.60 19.79
CA PRO A 105 1.99 -11.86 19.04
C PRO A 105 0.55 -12.23 18.65
N VAL A 106 -0.40 -11.98 19.56
CA VAL A 106 -1.83 -12.18 19.27
C VAL A 106 -2.30 -11.19 18.20
N LEU A 107 -1.84 -9.94 18.24
CA LEU A 107 -2.13 -8.97 17.18
C LEU A 107 -1.63 -9.45 15.82
N PHE A 108 -0.41 -9.98 15.74
CA PHE A 108 0.16 -10.53 14.50
C PHE A 108 -0.69 -11.69 13.96
N ALA A 109 -1.05 -12.65 14.81
CA ALA A 109 -1.92 -13.76 14.42
C ALA A 109 -3.28 -13.25 13.90
N CYS A 110 -3.90 -12.31 14.61
CA CYS A 110 -5.15 -11.70 14.16
C CYS A 110 -4.98 -10.96 12.84
N ARG A 111 -3.89 -10.21 12.63
CA ARG A 111 -3.63 -9.45 11.41
C ARG A 111 -3.41 -10.34 10.19
N PHE A 112 -2.72 -11.46 10.36
CA PHE A 112 -2.62 -12.48 9.32
C PHE A 112 -4.01 -13.02 8.96
N LEU A 113 -4.84 -13.38 9.95
CA LEU A 113 -6.20 -13.86 9.69
C LEU A 113 -7.09 -12.78 9.04
N GLN A 114 -6.96 -11.51 9.45
CA GLN A 114 -7.69 -10.39 8.82
C GLN A 114 -7.33 -10.27 7.33
N GLY A 115 -6.06 -10.42 6.95
CA GLY A 115 -5.65 -10.36 5.55
C GLY A 115 -6.26 -11.47 4.69
N MET A 116 -6.35 -12.70 5.23
CA MET A 116 -7.01 -13.83 4.55
C MET A 116 -8.50 -13.55 4.32
N VAL A 117 -9.21 -13.08 5.36
CA VAL A 117 -10.64 -12.79 5.29
C VAL A 117 -10.92 -11.60 4.35
N ASN A 118 -10.08 -10.57 4.40
CA ASN A 118 -10.18 -9.39 3.55
C ASN A 118 -10.02 -9.70 2.07
N CYS A 119 -9.19 -10.67 1.72
CA CYS A 119 -9.08 -11.19 0.35
C CYS A 119 -10.44 -11.71 -0.14
N GLY A 120 -11.14 -12.51 0.67
CA GLY A 120 -12.47 -13.01 0.36
C GLY A 120 -13.50 -11.89 0.19
N VAL A 121 -13.56 -10.93 1.13
CA VAL A 121 -14.49 -9.78 1.04
C VAL A 121 -14.24 -8.98 -0.24
N THR A 122 -12.98 -8.67 -0.53
CA THR A 122 -12.59 -7.87 -1.69
C THR A 122 -12.92 -8.57 -3.00
N SER A 123 -12.58 -9.86 -3.14
CA SER A 123 -12.88 -10.67 -4.34
C SER A 123 -14.38 -10.73 -4.65
N ILE A 124 -15.23 -10.90 -3.63
CA ILE A 124 -16.69 -10.94 -3.80
C ILE A 124 -17.20 -9.57 -4.24
N CYS A 125 -16.80 -8.50 -3.55
CA CYS A 125 -17.17 -7.13 -3.92
C CYS A 125 -16.80 -6.83 -5.38
N LEU A 126 -15.59 -7.24 -5.80
CA LEU A 126 -15.10 -7.04 -7.15
C LEU A 126 -15.93 -7.83 -8.18
N THR A 127 -16.23 -9.09 -7.87
CA THR A 127 -17.07 -9.95 -8.72
C THR A 127 -18.49 -9.39 -8.86
N LEU A 128 -19.09 -8.89 -7.76
CA LEU A 128 -20.42 -8.30 -7.75
C LEU A 128 -20.47 -6.97 -8.49
N LEU A 129 -19.43 -6.15 -8.35
CA LEU A 129 -19.30 -4.88 -9.05
C LEU A 129 -19.17 -5.12 -10.56
N PHE A 130 -18.20 -5.93 -10.99
CA PHE A 130 -17.98 -6.18 -12.42
C PHE A 130 -19.06 -7.02 -13.08
N GLY A 131 -19.71 -7.93 -12.36
CA GLY A 131 -20.85 -8.68 -12.89
C GLY A 131 -22.05 -7.80 -13.28
N ARG A 132 -22.09 -6.55 -12.82
CA ARG A 132 -23.14 -5.56 -13.13
C ARG A 132 -22.76 -4.58 -14.24
N LEU A 133 -21.48 -4.44 -14.52
CA LEU A 133 -20.96 -3.48 -15.50
C LEU A 133 -21.00 -4.11 -16.89
N LYS A 134 -22.12 -3.90 -17.60
CA LYS A 134 -22.36 -4.46 -18.94
C LYS A 134 -21.73 -3.62 -20.07
N SER A 135 -21.60 -2.32 -19.86
CA SER A 135 -21.00 -1.40 -20.84
C SER A 135 -19.49 -1.32 -20.66
N GLU A 136 -18.77 -1.21 -21.79
CA GLU A 136 -17.32 -0.98 -21.86
C GLU A 136 -16.89 0.21 -20.99
N HIS A 137 -17.55 1.35 -21.15
CA HIS A 137 -17.27 2.56 -20.36
C HIS A 137 -17.55 2.36 -18.87
N ALA A 138 -18.60 1.61 -18.55
CA ALA A 138 -18.96 1.32 -17.17
C ALA A 138 -17.91 0.43 -16.49
N ARG A 139 -17.35 -0.54 -17.22
CA ARG A 139 -16.33 -1.47 -16.69
C ARG A 139 -15.02 -0.75 -16.39
N GLU A 140 -14.53 0.07 -17.32
CA GLU A 140 -13.32 0.89 -17.14
C GLU A 140 -13.47 1.88 -15.99
N THR A 141 -14.63 2.54 -15.90
CA THR A 141 -14.95 3.43 -14.78
C THR A 141 -14.99 2.67 -13.45
N GLY A 142 -15.52 1.45 -13.43
CA GLY A 142 -15.53 0.60 -12.24
C GLY A 142 -14.13 0.20 -11.77
N TYR A 143 -13.24 -0.21 -12.68
CA TYR A 143 -11.83 -0.50 -12.35
C TYR A 143 -11.14 0.73 -11.77
N THR A 144 -11.37 1.89 -12.39
CA THR A 144 -10.81 3.17 -11.96
C THR A 144 -11.23 3.51 -10.54
N ILE A 145 -12.52 3.43 -10.20
CA ILE A 145 -13.03 3.72 -8.85
C ILE A 145 -12.42 2.78 -7.81
N PHE A 146 -12.40 1.48 -8.10
CA PHE A 146 -11.89 0.48 -7.17
C PHE A 146 -10.40 0.65 -6.89
N TYR A 147 -9.59 0.78 -7.94
CA TYR A 147 -8.14 0.92 -7.80
C TYR A 147 -7.73 2.28 -7.25
N SER A 148 -8.49 3.35 -7.52
CA SER A 148 -8.30 4.64 -6.84
C SER A 148 -8.57 4.52 -5.35
N MET A 149 -9.59 3.75 -4.94
CA MET A 149 -9.86 3.53 -3.51
C MET A 149 -8.70 2.79 -2.82
N ILE A 150 -8.11 1.79 -3.49
CA ILE A 150 -6.92 1.10 -2.98
C ILE A 150 -5.73 2.07 -2.83
N LEU A 151 -5.49 2.93 -3.81
CA LEU A 151 -4.41 3.94 -3.72
C LEU A 151 -4.65 4.95 -2.58
N CYS A 152 -5.90 5.35 -2.38
CA CYS A 152 -6.29 6.27 -1.31
C CYS A 152 -6.35 5.58 0.06
N SER A 153 -6.13 4.26 0.16
CA SER A 153 -6.34 3.50 1.41
C SER A 153 -5.64 4.12 2.62
N ALA A 154 -4.34 4.44 2.50
CA ALA A 154 -3.58 5.06 3.58
C ALA A 154 -4.15 6.42 3.99
N SER A 155 -4.24 7.36 3.03
CA SER A 155 -4.72 8.73 3.30
C SER A 155 -6.16 8.76 3.84
N LEU A 156 -7.03 7.91 3.28
CA LEU A 156 -8.43 7.80 3.69
C LEU A 156 -8.57 7.19 5.08
N THR A 157 -7.80 6.15 5.38
CA THR A 157 -7.80 5.53 6.72
C THR A 157 -7.37 6.56 7.73
N SER A 158 -6.24 7.23 7.49
CA SER A 158 -5.73 8.19 8.44
C SER A 158 -6.67 9.38 8.65
N LEU A 159 -7.29 9.91 7.59
CA LEU A 159 -8.30 10.98 7.69
C LEU A 159 -9.47 10.61 8.61
N VAL A 160 -9.99 9.39 8.49
CA VAL A 160 -11.12 8.93 9.32
C VAL A 160 -10.67 8.63 10.75
N THR A 161 -9.45 8.09 10.93
CA THR A 161 -8.96 7.68 12.24
C THR A 161 -8.37 8.82 13.06
N ALA A 162 -7.96 9.94 12.45
CA ALA A 162 -7.25 11.02 13.15
C ALA A 162 -8.00 11.55 14.37
N PRO A 163 -9.29 11.93 14.26
CA PRO A 163 -10.01 12.47 15.41
C PRO A 163 -10.23 11.41 16.49
N LEU A 164 -10.23 10.13 16.11
CA LEU A 164 -10.37 9.03 17.08
C LEU A 164 -9.07 8.81 17.85
N VAL A 165 -7.91 8.91 17.20
CA VAL A 165 -6.62 8.74 17.87
C VAL A 165 -6.32 9.88 18.83
N ASP A 166 -6.74 11.10 18.49
CA ASP A 166 -6.51 12.27 19.36
C ASP A 166 -7.40 12.25 20.61
N ASN A 167 -8.61 11.69 20.53
CA ASN A 167 -9.57 11.66 21.64
C ASN A 167 -9.63 10.33 22.41
N TYR A 168 -9.13 9.23 21.83
CA TYR A 168 -9.29 7.88 22.37
C TYR A 168 -8.03 7.02 22.21
N GLU A 169 -7.95 5.91 22.97
CA GLU A 169 -6.89 4.91 22.83
C GLU A 169 -6.86 4.27 21.43
N TYR A 170 -5.66 3.88 20.97
CA TYR A 170 -5.44 3.28 19.64
C TYR A 170 -6.31 2.05 19.35
N ASN A 171 -6.60 1.22 20.36
CA ASN A 171 -7.42 0.02 20.15
C ASN A 171 -8.85 0.34 19.69
N VAL A 172 -9.38 1.53 20.00
CA VAL A 172 -10.72 1.98 19.59
C VAL A 172 -10.86 2.03 18.05
N LEU A 173 -9.75 2.14 17.32
CA LEU A 173 -9.76 2.05 15.86
C LEU A 173 -10.34 0.72 15.34
N TYR A 174 -10.06 -0.41 16.01
CA TYR A 174 -10.66 -1.70 15.65
C TYR A 174 -12.16 -1.75 15.93
N LYS A 175 -12.61 -1.09 17.00
CA LYS A 175 -14.02 -0.94 17.33
C LYS A 175 -14.75 -0.11 16.27
N MET A 176 -14.12 0.96 15.78
CA MET A 176 -14.65 1.75 14.66
C MET A 176 -14.83 0.90 13.41
N ILE A 177 -13.82 0.10 13.03
CA ILE A 177 -13.93 -0.81 11.87
C ILE A 177 -15.12 -1.76 12.00
N ILE A 178 -15.36 -2.33 13.18
CA ILE A 178 -16.54 -3.19 13.43
C ILE A 178 -17.83 -2.41 13.12
N TYR A 179 -17.97 -1.20 13.66
CA TYR A 179 -19.17 -0.39 13.43
C TYR A 179 -19.36 0.00 11.96
N THR A 180 -18.27 0.20 11.21
CA THR A 180 -18.36 0.50 9.77
C THR A 180 -18.81 -0.72 8.95
N PHE A 181 -18.47 -1.95 9.37
CA PHE A 181 -18.93 -3.18 8.69
C PHE A 181 -20.41 -3.51 8.94
N VAL A 182 -20.96 -3.15 10.10
CA VAL A 182 -22.31 -3.55 10.53
C VAL A 182 -23.41 -3.08 9.54
N PRO A 183 -23.49 -1.79 9.13
CA PRO A 183 -24.51 -1.34 8.19
C PRO A 183 -24.45 -2.08 6.85
N GLY A 184 -23.24 -2.28 6.32
CA GLY A 184 -23.01 -3.02 5.08
C GLY A 184 -23.45 -4.49 5.20
N GLY A 185 -23.12 -5.14 6.31
CA GLY A 185 -23.54 -6.52 6.59
C GLY A 185 -25.06 -6.70 6.72
N ILE A 186 -25.73 -5.78 7.41
CA ILE A 186 -27.20 -5.79 7.54
C ILE A 186 -27.87 -5.61 6.18
N LEU A 187 -27.44 -4.61 5.39
CA LEU A 187 -27.97 -4.39 4.05
C LEU A 187 -27.75 -5.60 3.14
N LEU A 188 -26.58 -6.23 3.22
CA LEU A 188 -26.28 -7.44 2.45
C LEU A 188 -27.22 -8.60 2.82
N LEU A 189 -27.47 -8.82 4.12
CA LEU A 189 -28.42 -9.82 4.61
C LEU A 189 -29.82 -9.63 4.03
N LEU A 190 -30.28 -8.37 3.99
CA LEU A 190 -31.59 -7.99 3.50
C LEU A 190 -31.69 -8.12 1.98
N LEU A 191 -30.68 -7.65 1.24
CA LEU A 191 -30.77 -7.46 -0.20
C LEU A 191 -30.32 -8.68 -1.02
N MET A 192 -29.42 -9.53 -0.52
CA MET A 192 -28.92 -10.68 -1.29
C MET A 192 -29.79 -11.92 -1.17
N ASN A 193 -29.94 -12.64 -2.29
CA ASN A 193 -30.49 -13.99 -2.37
C ASN A 193 -29.38 -15.04 -2.27
N LYS A 194 -29.72 -16.26 -1.86
CA LYS A 194 -28.79 -17.39 -1.89
C LYS A 194 -28.62 -17.89 -3.32
N VAL A 195 -27.58 -17.42 -4.02
CA VAL A 195 -27.25 -17.80 -5.40
C VAL A 195 -25.77 -18.20 -5.48
N HIS A 196 -25.45 -19.14 -6.36
CA HIS A 196 -24.07 -19.47 -6.71
C HIS A 196 -23.68 -18.72 -7.98
N LEU A 197 -22.76 -17.77 -7.87
CA LEU A 197 -22.26 -17.01 -9.02
C LEU A 197 -21.30 -17.81 -9.92
N VAL A 198 -20.63 -18.79 -9.35
CA VAL A 198 -19.66 -19.65 -10.04
C VAL A 198 -20.15 -21.09 -9.98
N ARG A 199 -19.85 -21.88 -11.02
CA ARG A 199 -20.11 -23.32 -11.02
C ARG A 199 -19.47 -23.94 -9.79
N LYS A 200 -20.26 -24.71 -9.03
CA LYS A 200 -19.77 -25.41 -7.84
C LYS A 200 -18.55 -26.24 -8.18
N THR A 201 -17.43 -25.94 -7.56
CA THR A 201 -16.26 -26.81 -7.60
C THR A 201 -16.08 -27.48 -6.23
N PRO A 202 -15.77 -28.79 -6.20
CA PRO A 202 -15.51 -29.46 -4.94
C PRO A 202 -14.23 -28.91 -4.29
N LEU A 203 -14.19 -28.88 -2.95
CA LEU A 203 -12.98 -28.57 -2.17
C LEU A 203 -11.97 -29.73 -2.13
N TYR A 204 -12.35 -30.91 -2.64
CA TYR A 204 -11.42 -32.03 -2.74
C TYR A 204 -10.25 -31.63 -3.66
N GLN A 205 -9.01 -31.86 -3.20
CA GLN A 205 -7.75 -31.44 -3.86
C GLN A 205 -7.35 -29.96 -3.72
N LEU A 206 -7.77 -29.25 -2.67
CA LEU A 206 -7.16 -27.97 -2.32
C LEU A 206 -5.66 -28.15 -2.02
N ASP A 207 -4.82 -27.31 -2.63
CA ASP A 207 -3.37 -27.39 -2.47
C ASP A 207 -2.90 -26.64 -1.22
N TRP A 208 -3.34 -27.13 -0.06
CA TRP A 208 -2.95 -26.62 1.26
C TRP A 208 -1.44 -26.61 1.44
N ALA A 209 -0.74 -27.62 0.93
CA ALA A 209 0.71 -27.68 1.02
C ALA A 209 1.37 -26.50 0.29
N SER A 210 0.88 -26.11 -0.89
CA SER A 210 1.41 -24.91 -1.57
C SER A 210 1.13 -23.63 -0.78
N PHE A 211 -0.02 -23.53 -0.11
CA PHE A 211 -0.31 -22.41 0.79
C PHE A 211 0.62 -22.40 2.02
N PHE A 212 0.85 -23.53 2.67
CA PHE A 212 1.75 -23.65 3.82
C PHE A 212 3.23 -23.52 3.45
N LEU A 213 3.60 -23.63 2.17
CA LEU A 213 4.94 -23.26 1.69
C LEU A 213 5.01 -21.75 1.38
N TYR A 214 3.98 -21.23 0.71
CA TYR A 214 3.96 -19.87 0.20
C TYR A 214 3.74 -18.82 1.30
N SER A 215 2.80 -19.03 2.22
CA SER A 215 2.49 -18.07 3.27
C SER A 215 3.66 -17.83 4.24
N PRO A 216 4.33 -18.86 4.80
CA PRO A 216 5.52 -18.63 5.62
C PRO A 216 6.66 -17.97 4.85
N MET A 217 6.85 -18.30 3.57
CA MET A 217 7.83 -17.62 2.73
C MET A 217 7.55 -16.11 2.64
N LEU A 218 6.30 -15.71 2.42
CA LEU A 218 5.92 -14.28 2.40
C LEU A 218 6.08 -13.62 3.78
N ILE A 219 5.76 -14.31 4.87
CA ILE A 219 5.96 -13.80 6.23
C ILE A 219 7.44 -13.56 6.52
N LEU A 220 8.32 -14.49 6.12
CA LEU A 220 9.77 -14.32 6.28
C LEU A 220 10.31 -13.19 5.41
N ILE A 221 9.81 -13.03 4.17
CA ILE A 221 10.16 -11.88 3.32
C ILE A 221 9.76 -10.58 4.02
N ALA A 222 8.55 -10.50 4.56
CA ALA A 222 8.11 -9.35 5.35
C ALA A 222 9.01 -9.10 6.57
N TYR A 223 9.42 -10.17 7.25
CA TYR A 223 10.28 -10.09 8.43
C TYR A 223 11.66 -9.50 8.09
N VAL A 224 12.34 -10.06 7.08
CA VAL A 224 13.67 -9.59 6.65
C VAL A 224 13.62 -8.14 6.16
N VAL A 225 12.58 -7.78 5.41
CA VAL A 225 12.42 -6.42 4.89
C VAL A 225 12.16 -5.41 6.01
N THR A 226 11.38 -5.77 7.03
CA THR A 226 11.08 -4.86 8.14
C THR A 226 12.23 -4.76 9.15
N TYR A 227 12.72 -5.90 9.63
CA TYR A 227 13.70 -5.95 10.72
C TYR A 227 15.14 -6.03 10.21
N GLY A 228 15.37 -6.22 8.92
CA GLY A 228 16.72 -6.33 8.35
C GLY A 228 17.59 -5.15 8.73
N GLN A 229 17.08 -3.92 8.61
CA GLN A 229 17.83 -2.73 9.03
C GLN A 229 18.11 -2.69 10.54
N GLN A 230 17.13 -3.11 11.35
CA GLN A 230 17.22 -3.08 12.82
C GLN A 230 18.26 -4.08 13.35
N TYR A 231 18.37 -5.24 12.69
CA TYR A 231 19.34 -6.28 13.02
C TYR A 231 20.61 -6.21 12.16
N TYR A 232 20.93 -5.05 11.57
CA TYR A 232 22.15 -4.86 10.77
C TYR A 232 22.32 -5.88 9.62
N TRP A 233 21.21 -6.30 9.04
CA TRP A 233 21.10 -7.18 7.88
C TRP A 233 21.79 -8.53 8.07
N LEU A 234 22.83 -8.81 7.29
CA LEU A 234 23.53 -10.10 7.25
C LEU A 234 24.46 -10.30 8.45
N GLN A 235 24.60 -9.30 9.33
CA GLN A 235 25.37 -9.42 10.56
C GLN A 235 24.63 -10.20 11.65
N ASP A 236 23.31 -10.29 11.56
CA ASP A 236 22.49 -11.04 12.51
C ASP A 236 22.11 -12.42 11.97
N ASP A 237 22.40 -13.45 12.77
CA ASP A 237 22.14 -14.84 12.41
C ASP A 237 20.66 -15.11 12.14
N THR A 238 19.73 -14.43 12.83
CA THR A 238 18.28 -14.60 12.64
C THR A 238 17.86 -14.19 11.24
N ILE A 239 18.41 -13.08 10.72
CA ILE A 239 18.17 -12.63 9.35
C ILE A 239 18.78 -13.60 8.34
N VAL A 240 20.00 -14.08 8.59
CA VAL A 240 20.66 -15.08 7.71
C VAL A 240 19.86 -16.37 7.64
N TRP A 241 19.44 -16.93 8.78
CA TRP A 241 18.57 -18.12 8.83
C TRP A 241 17.21 -17.87 8.16
N SER A 242 16.64 -16.68 8.33
CA SER A 242 15.39 -16.30 7.65
C SER A 242 15.56 -16.29 6.13
N LEU A 243 16.68 -15.75 5.61
CA LEU A 243 17.00 -15.75 4.17
C LEU A 243 17.20 -17.17 3.63
N ILE A 244 17.93 -18.02 4.34
CA ILE A 244 18.12 -19.44 3.97
C ILE A 244 16.76 -20.15 3.90
N CYS A 245 15.90 -19.95 4.89
CA CYS A 245 14.54 -20.50 4.92
C CYS A 245 13.68 -19.98 3.75
N ILE A 246 13.78 -18.69 3.39
CA ILE A 246 13.08 -18.12 2.22
C ILE A 246 13.52 -18.83 0.95
N VAL A 247 14.83 -18.99 0.73
CA VAL A 247 15.38 -19.65 -0.47
C VAL A 247 14.93 -21.11 -0.51
N PHE A 248 15.00 -21.83 0.61
CA PHE A 248 14.53 -23.20 0.71
C PHE A 248 13.03 -23.33 0.37
N LEU A 249 12.17 -22.53 1.00
CA LEU A 249 10.73 -22.53 0.75
C LEU A 249 10.40 -22.14 -0.70
N ALA A 250 11.11 -21.17 -1.27
CA ALA A 250 10.95 -20.76 -2.67
C ALA A 250 11.29 -21.90 -3.64
N VAL A 251 12.42 -22.59 -3.44
CA VAL A 251 12.83 -23.73 -4.27
C VAL A 251 11.80 -24.87 -4.18
N VAL A 252 11.37 -25.23 -2.96
CA VAL A 252 10.37 -26.28 -2.76
C VAL A 252 9.01 -25.88 -3.35
N PHE A 253 8.61 -24.62 -3.21
CA PHE A 253 7.37 -24.12 -3.78
C PHE A 253 7.39 -24.13 -5.31
N VAL A 254 8.45 -23.60 -5.93
CA VAL A 254 8.58 -23.51 -7.40
C VAL A 254 8.67 -24.90 -8.03
N THR A 255 9.48 -25.81 -7.49
CA THR A 255 9.57 -27.19 -7.97
C THR A 255 8.22 -27.90 -7.89
N ARG A 256 7.48 -27.71 -6.80
CA ARG A 256 6.12 -28.24 -6.66
C ARG A 256 5.16 -27.66 -7.71
N GLN A 257 5.23 -26.36 -7.99
CA GLN A 257 4.38 -25.73 -9.01
C GLN A 257 4.65 -26.26 -10.41
N LEU A 258 5.91 -26.57 -10.73
CA LEU A 258 6.29 -27.11 -12.04
C LEU A 258 5.77 -28.53 -12.27
N VAL A 259 5.73 -29.37 -11.23
CA VAL A 259 5.34 -30.79 -11.35
C VAL A 259 3.81 -30.98 -11.29
N ARG A 260 3.08 -30.05 -10.68
CA ARG A 260 1.63 -30.19 -10.48
C ARG A 260 0.85 -29.88 -11.75
N LYS A 261 -0.08 -30.78 -12.10
CA LYS A 261 -1.06 -30.57 -13.20
C LYS A 261 -1.99 -29.37 -12.99
N ARG A 262 -2.25 -28.99 -11.74
CA ARG A 262 -3.11 -27.86 -11.35
C ARG A 262 -2.35 -27.01 -10.32
N PRO A 263 -1.39 -26.20 -10.77
CA PRO A 263 -0.56 -25.41 -9.88
C PRO A 263 -1.37 -24.33 -9.18
N PHE A 264 -0.86 -23.92 -8.02
CA PHE A 264 -1.31 -22.79 -7.24
C PHE A 264 -1.18 -21.47 -8.02
N ILE A 265 -0.06 -21.30 -8.72
CA ILE A 265 0.22 -20.19 -9.63
C ILE A 265 0.75 -20.79 -10.93
N HIS A 266 -0.01 -20.63 -12.02
CA HIS A 266 0.42 -21.08 -13.34
C HIS A 266 1.59 -20.23 -13.84
N GLN A 267 2.76 -20.82 -14.00
CA GLN A 267 3.97 -20.12 -14.45
C GLN A 267 3.90 -19.67 -15.91
N GLU A 268 2.96 -20.20 -16.69
CA GLU A 268 2.69 -19.79 -18.08
C GLU A 268 2.40 -18.29 -18.21
N VAL A 269 1.97 -17.61 -17.14
CA VAL A 269 1.79 -16.14 -17.15
C VAL A 269 3.09 -15.41 -17.50
N PHE A 270 4.25 -15.92 -17.05
CA PHE A 270 5.55 -15.31 -17.29
C PHE A 270 6.06 -15.52 -18.73
N ARG A 271 5.41 -16.38 -19.52
CA ARG A 271 5.72 -16.55 -20.94
C ARG A 271 5.33 -15.32 -21.76
N SER A 272 4.34 -14.55 -21.29
CA SER A 272 3.92 -13.30 -21.93
C SER A 272 4.89 -12.17 -21.58
N ARG A 273 5.62 -11.66 -22.59
CA ARG A 273 6.54 -10.51 -22.41
C ARG A 273 5.79 -9.26 -21.92
N ALA A 274 4.57 -9.05 -22.39
CA ALA A 274 3.71 -7.95 -21.95
C ALA A 274 3.36 -8.08 -20.46
N PHE A 275 3.05 -9.29 -20.00
CA PHE A 275 2.81 -9.55 -18.58
C PHE A 275 4.04 -9.23 -17.72
N VAL A 276 5.22 -9.74 -18.10
CA VAL A 276 6.49 -9.48 -17.38
C VAL A 276 6.80 -7.98 -17.33
N PHE A 277 6.62 -7.27 -18.43
CA PHE A 277 6.81 -5.82 -18.45
C PHE A 277 5.80 -5.09 -17.57
N GLY A 278 4.53 -5.50 -17.59
CA GLY A 278 3.49 -4.90 -16.76
C GLY A 278 3.76 -5.07 -15.26
N ILE A 279 4.16 -6.26 -14.82
CA ILE A 279 4.52 -6.49 -13.41
C ILE A 279 5.80 -5.74 -13.02
N PHE A 280 6.76 -5.58 -13.93
CA PHE A 280 7.94 -4.74 -13.71
C PHE A 280 7.56 -3.27 -13.49
N LEU A 281 6.73 -2.71 -14.37
CA LEU A 281 6.19 -1.36 -14.20
C LEU A 281 5.43 -1.18 -12.88
N LEU A 282 4.63 -2.19 -12.51
CA LEU A 282 3.90 -2.18 -11.24
C LEU A 282 4.86 -2.14 -10.05
N GLY A 283 5.92 -2.95 -10.06
CA GLY A 283 6.95 -2.93 -9.02
C GLY A 283 7.64 -1.57 -8.90
N MET A 284 8.07 -1.00 -10.03
CA MET A 284 8.68 0.33 -10.06
C MET A 284 7.75 1.44 -9.58
N LEU A 285 6.46 1.38 -9.96
CA LEU A 285 5.45 2.30 -9.44
C LEU A 285 5.36 2.22 -7.91
N TYR A 286 5.43 1.02 -7.31
CA TYR A 286 5.41 0.88 -5.84
C TYR A 286 6.66 1.43 -5.16
N LEU A 287 7.84 1.34 -5.78
CA LEU A 287 9.06 1.98 -5.26
C LEU A 287 8.94 3.50 -5.28
N ILE A 288 8.55 4.06 -6.42
CA ILE A 288 8.35 5.51 -6.59
C ILE A 288 7.26 6.00 -5.64
N ARG A 289 6.12 5.29 -5.58
CA ARG A 289 5.01 5.66 -4.71
C ARG A 289 5.33 5.51 -3.23
N GLY A 290 6.18 4.54 -2.87
CA GLY A 290 6.62 4.35 -1.50
C GLY A 290 7.51 5.50 -1.00
N ALA A 291 8.27 6.15 -1.89
CA ALA A 291 9.04 7.35 -1.56
C ALA A 291 8.18 8.52 -1.06
N PHE A 292 6.88 8.54 -1.37
CA PHE A 292 5.92 9.47 -0.78
C PHE A 292 5.90 9.42 0.76
N SER A 293 6.19 8.26 1.36
CA SER A 293 6.24 8.12 2.81
C SER A 293 7.36 8.94 3.46
N VAL A 294 8.43 9.27 2.72
CA VAL A 294 9.47 10.20 3.18
C VAL A 294 8.89 11.61 3.33
N THR A 295 8.07 12.05 2.37
CA THR A 295 7.35 13.33 2.45
C THR A 295 6.37 13.37 3.63
N THR A 296 5.61 12.30 3.86
CA THR A 296 4.70 12.26 5.02
C THR A 296 5.45 12.22 6.35
N THR A 297 6.61 11.55 6.40
CA THR A 297 7.49 11.54 7.59
C THR A 297 8.11 12.90 7.83
N TYR A 298 8.48 13.63 6.77
CA TYR A 298 8.95 15.01 6.86
C TYR A 298 7.89 15.93 7.52
N PHE A 299 6.62 15.83 7.11
CA PHE A 299 5.54 16.63 7.70
C PHE A 299 5.37 16.39 9.20
N SER A 300 5.44 15.13 9.65
CA SER A 300 5.27 14.80 11.07
C SER A 300 6.52 15.06 11.91
N THR A 301 7.71 14.72 11.41
CA THR A 301 8.96 14.74 12.22
C THR A 301 9.74 16.04 12.14
N VAL A 302 9.75 16.72 10.99
CA VAL A 302 10.53 17.95 10.76
C VAL A 302 9.69 19.19 10.95
N LEU A 303 8.51 19.23 10.31
CA LEU A 303 7.56 20.33 10.46
C LEU A 303 6.75 20.21 11.77
N GLY A 304 6.71 19.03 12.38
CA GLY A 304 6.01 18.82 13.65
C GLY A 304 4.50 18.98 13.51
N MET A 305 3.93 18.68 12.34
CA MET A 305 2.49 18.81 12.11
C MET A 305 1.72 17.83 12.97
N ASP A 306 0.71 18.35 13.68
CA ASP A 306 -0.26 17.54 14.39
C ASP A 306 -1.01 16.62 13.41
N PRO A 307 -1.50 15.45 13.87
CA PRO A 307 -2.16 14.47 13.02
C PRO A 307 -3.28 15.10 12.17
N ILE A 308 -4.18 15.89 12.76
CA ILE A 308 -5.29 16.54 12.05
C ILE A 308 -4.80 17.37 10.85
N ASN A 309 -3.84 18.28 11.08
CA ASN A 309 -3.29 19.15 10.04
C ASN A 309 -2.62 18.36 8.93
N LEU A 310 -1.86 17.31 9.27
CA LEU A 310 -1.22 16.44 8.30
C LEU A 310 -2.26 15.77 7.39
N TYR A 311 -3.36 15.27 7.94
CA TYR A 311 -4.36 14.57 7.15
C TYR A 311 -5.26 15.50 6.33
N GLU A 312 -5.54 16.71 6.81
CA GLU A 312 -6.16 17.77 5.99
C GLU A 312 -5.31 18.04 4.74
N LEU A 313 -3.99 18.10 4.90
CA LEU A 313 -3.07 18.26 3.78
C LEU A 313 -3.08 17.04 2.83
N LEU A 314 -3.26 15.81 3.34
CA LEU A 314 -3.39 14.61 2.52
C LEU A 314 -4.70 14.53 1.71
N ILE A 315 -5.72 15.34 1.99
CA ILE A 315 -6.94 15.42 1.16
C ILE A 315 -6.59 15.86 -0.26
N TYR A 316 -5.64 16.79 -0.42
CA TYR A 316 -5.18 17.24 -1.74
C TYR A 316 -4.55 16.10 -2.54
N ASN A 317 -3.88 15.15 -1.86
CA ASN A 317 -3.40 13.94 -2.51
C ASN A 317 -4.54 13.04 -3.01
N ILE A 318 -5.60 12.85 -2.19
CA ILE A 318 -6.79 12.09 -2.58
C ILE A 318 -7.47 12.73 -3.80
N ILE A 319 -7.65 14.06 -3.78
CA ILE A 319 -8.20 14.82 -4.90
C ILE A 319 -7.36 14.59 -6.15
N GLY A 320 -6.03 14.66 -6.03
CA GLY A 320 -5.10 14.36 -7.11
C GLY A 320 -5.31 12.96 -7.68
N ILE A 321 -5.38 11.92 -6.83
CA ILE A 321 -5.61 10.53 -7.24
C ILE A 321 -6.90 10.41 -8.05
N VAL A 322 -8.00 11.02 -7.57
CA VAL A 322 -9.28 10.99 -8.27
C VAL A 322 -9.19 11.67 -9.65
N ILE A 323 -8.57 12.86 -9.73
CA ILE A 323 -8.38 13.58 -10.99
C ILE A 323 -7.55 12.75 -11.98
N GLY A 324 -6.40 12.23 -11.53
CA GLY A 324 -5.51 11.42 -12.36
C GLY A 324 -6.15 10.13 -12.86
N ALA A 325 -6.88 9.44 -11.98
CA ALA A 325 -7.57 8.21 -12.33
C ALA A 325 -8.71 8.44 -13.33
N VAL A 326 -9.53 9.49 -13.13
CA VAL A 326 -10.58 9.87 -14.08
C VAL A 326 -9.98 10.30 -15.42
N ALA A 327 -8.89 11.05 -15.43
CA ALA A 327 -8.18 11.44 -16.64
C ALA A 327 -7.67 10.21 -17.40
N SER A 328 -7.02 9.28 -16.70
CA SER A 328 -6.57 7.99 -17.26
C SER A 328 -7.75 7.20 -17.85
N ALA A 329 -8.84 7.03 -17.11
CA ALA A 329 -10.03 6.30 -17.58
C ALA A 329 -10.56 6.89 -18.90
N ARG A 330 -10.65 8.23 -18.99
CA ARG A 330 -11.07 8.92 -20.22
C ARG A 330 -10.11 8.68 -21.37
N LEU A 331 -8.80 8.67 -21.13
CA LEU A 331 -7.80 8.43 -22.17
C LEU A 331 -7.81 6.98 -22.65
N VAL A 332 -7.99 6.01 -21.76
CA VAL A 332 -8.15 4.58 -22.09
C VAL A 332 -9.42 4.37 -22.93
N ILE A 333 -10.55 4.97 -22.51
CA ILE A 333 -11.82 4.91 -23.26
C ILE A 333 -11.68 5.54 -24.65
N LYS A 334 -10.92 6.64 -24.78
CA LYS A 334 -10.60 7.27 -26.07
C LYS A 334 -9.56 6.49 -26.87
N LYS A 335 -9.17 5.27 -26.45
CA LYS A 335 -8.20 4.40 -27.12
C LYS A 335 -6.86 5.08 -27.39
N ARG A 336 -6.42 5.96 -26.49
CA ARG A 336 -5.07 6.54 -26.55
C ARG A 336 -4.04 5.44 -26.23
N PRO A 337 -2.85 5.48 -26.84
CA PRO A 337 -1.81 4.48 -26.58
C PRO A 337 -1.40 4.52 -25.10
N LEU A 338 -1.20 3.35 -24.49
CA LEU A 338 -0.85 3.24 -23.08
C LEU A 338 0.44 3.96 -22.72
N GLN A 339 1.42 3.95 -23.65
CA GLN A 339 2.66 4.71 -23.49
C GLN A 339 2.42 6.18 -23.18
N PHE A 340 1.48 6.83 -23.86
CA PHE A 340 1.16 8.24 -23.60
C PHE A 340 0.62 8.46 -22.19
N ILE A 341 -0.27 7.57 -21.73
CA ILE A 341 -0.88 7.67 -20.40
C ILE A 341 0.17 7.46 -19.31
N TRP A 342 1.04 6.45 -19.48
CA TRP A 342 2.12 6.16 -18.54
C TRP A 342 3.17 7.27 -18.49
N LEU A 343 3.62 7.77 -19.64
CA LEU A 343 4.57 8.88 -19.68
C LEU A 343 4.00 10.14 -19.04
N ALA A 344 2.75 10.50 -19.32
CA ALA A 344 2.10 11.64 -18.68
C ALA A 344 2.02 11.47 -17.15
N GLY A 345 1.62 10.29 -16.67
CA GLY A 345 1.53 10.04 -15.24
C GLY A 345 2.89 9.98 -14.53
N PHE A 346 3.92 9.38 -15.15
CA PHE A 346 5.29 9.40 -14.62
C PHE A 346 5.91 10.79 -14.68
N SER A 347 5.59 11.63 -15.67
CA SER A 347 5.99 13.05 -15.68
C SER A 347 5.41 13.82 -14.49
N LEU A 348 4.15 13.55 -14.10
CA LEU A 348 3.57 14.18 -12.91
C LEU A 348 4.27 13.74 -11.62
N LEU A 349 4.63 12.46 -11.52
CA LEU A 349 5.44 11.94 -10.39
C LEU A 349 6.86 12.54 -10.39
N LEU A 350 7.46 12.72 -11.57
CA LEU A 350 8.76 13.38 -11.74
C LEU A 350 8.71 14.82 -11.23
N LEU A 351 7.69 15.58 -11.62
CA LEU A 351 7.49 16.96 -11.16
C LEU A 351 7.28 17.01 -9.64
N PHE A 352 6.54 16.05 -9.06
CA PHE A 352 6.39 15.97 -7.61
C PHE A 352 7.72 15.74 -6.89
N HIS A 353 8.47 14.69 -7.25
CA HIS A 353 9.74 14.37 -6.57
C HIS A 353 10.80 15.44 -6.82
N GLY A 354 10.84 16.01 -8.03
CA GLY A 354 11.70 17.14 -8.37
C GLY A 354 11.35 18.41 -7.61
N ALA A 355 10.06 18.73 -7.44
CA ALA A 355 9.63 19.87 -6.63
C ALA A 355 9.95 19.66 -5.15
N MET A 356 9.68 18.47 -4.60
CA MET A 356 9.96 18.16 -3.20
C MET A 356 11.45 18.32 -2.85
N TYR A 357 12.36 17.99 -3.77
CA TYR A 357 13.79 18.24 -3.58
C TYR A 357 14.09 19.70 -3.17
N PHE A 358 13.42 20.68 -3.78
CA PHE A 358 13.61 22.10 -3.46
C PHE A 358 12.75 22.60 -2.29
N LEU A 359 11.67 21.89 -1.95
CA LEU A 359 10.71 22.29 -0.93
C LEU A 359 10.97 21.71 0.47
N PHE A 360 11.90 20.75 0.60
CA PHE A 360 12.35 20.29 1.92
C PHE A 360 13.10 21.42 2.63
N ALA A 361 12.47 21.97 3.67
CA ALA A 361 12.98 23.08 4.46
C ALA A 361 12.72 22.84 5.95
N SER A 362 13.42 23.56 6.84
CA SER A 362 13.18 23.42 8.27
C SER A 362 11.81 23.94 8.71
N GLU A 363 11.27 24.90 7.97
CA GLU A 363 10.00 25.57 8.22
C GLU A 363 9.33 25.84 6.87
N ALA A 364 8.04 25.57 6.77
CA ALA A 364 7.28 25.76 5.55
C ALA A 364 5.78 25.85 5.86
N ASP A 365 5.08 26.69 5.11
CA ASP A 365 3.62 26.78 5.18
C ASP A 365 2.94 25.58 4.51
N MET A 366 1.77 25.19 5.04
CA MET A 366 0.96 24.09 4.48
C MET A 366 0.61 24.32 3.01
N ASN A 367 0.34 25.58 2.63
CA ASN A 367 -0.08 25.96 1.28
C ASN A 367 0.97 25.63 0.21
N THR A 368 2.25 25.61 0.60
CA THR A 368 3.39 25.28 -0.28
C THR A 368 3.30 23.85 -0.82
N PHE A 369 2.69 22.93 -0.07
CA PHE A 369 2.64 21.51 -0.42
C PHE A 369 1.37 21.09 -1.17
N ILE A 370 0.37 21.96 -1.30
CA ILE A 370 -0.90 21.65 -1.97
C ILE A 370 -0.68 21.19 -3.41
N ILE A 371 0.07 21.96 -4.20
CA ILE A 371 0.35 21.65 -5.62
C ILE A 371 1.19 20.37 -5.76
N PRO A 372 2.33 20.20 -5.06
CA PRO A 372 3.07 18.95 -5.06
C PRO A 372 2.19 17.72 -4.74
N LEU A 373 1.34 17.80 -3.73
CA LEU A 373 0.50 16.67 -3.32
C LEU A 373 -0.58 16.32 -4.35
N LEU A 374 -1.15 17.33 -5.01
CA LEU A 374 -2.04 17.14 -6.15
C LEU A 374 -1.29 16.41 -7.29
N LEU A 375 -0.08 16.85 -7.64
CA LEU A 375 0.74 16.22 -8.69
C LEU A 375 1.08 14.77 -8.36
N GLN A 376 1.47 14.50 -7.11
CA GLN A 376 1.76 13.16 -6.60
C GLN A 376 0.55 12.23 -6.80
N GLY A 377 -0.62 12.70 -6.36
CA GLY A 377 -1.86 11.95 -6.45
C GLY A 377 -2.27 11.72 -7.90
N MET A 378 -2.25 12.78 -8.72
CA MET A 378 -2.59 12.72 -10.14
C MET A 378 -1.70 11.74 -10.90
N GLY A 379 -0.39 11.80 -10.68
CA GLY A 379 0.56 10.87 -11.29
C GLY A 379 0.27 9.43 -10.89
N ALA A 380 0.14 9.15 -9.59
CA ALA A 380 -0.14 7.80 -9.11
C ALA A 380 -1.49 7.24 -9.64
N GLY A 381 -2.56 8.04 -9.58
CA GLY A 381 -3.89 7.65 -10.08
C GLY A 381 -3.92 7.41 -11.58
N MET A 382 -3.14 8.19 -12.35
CA MET A 382 -3.07 8.10 -13.80
C MET A 382 -2.34 6.84 -14.30
N VAL A 383 -1.29 6.38 -13.60
CA VAL A 383 -0.48 5.22 -14.03
C VAL A 383 -1.02 3.89 -13.48
N PHE A 384 -1.53 3.87 -12.25
CA PHE A 384 -1.85 2.63 -11.54
C PHE A 384 -2.94 1.79 -12.22
N THR A 385 -4.07 2.40 -12.57
CA THR A 385 -5.21 1.68 -13.18
C THR A 385 -4.83 1.07 -14.54
N PRO A 386 -4.23 1.82 -15.49
CA PRO A 386 -3.80 1.27 -16.78
C PRO A 386 -2.75 0.16 -16.67
N ILE A 387 -1.80 0.25 -15.73
CA ILE A 387 -0.83 -0.84 -15.51
C ILE A 387 -1.54 -2.13 -15.12
N LEU A 388 -2.49 -2.07 -14.17
CA LEU A 388 -3.21 -3.27 -13.74
C LEU A 388 -4.09 -3.85 -14.85
N LEU A 389 -4.75 -2.99 -15.62
CA LEU A 389 -5.52 -3.44 -16.79
C LEU A 389 -4.61 -4.08 -17.85
N PHE A 390 -3.43 -3.52 -18.08
CA PHE A 390 -2.44 -4.07 -18.99
C PHE A 390 -1.96 -5.46 -18.53
N ILE A 391 -1.66 -5.65 -17.24
CA ILE A 391 -1.26 -6.95 -16.68
C ILE A 391 -2.36 -8.00 -16.86
N ILE A 392 -3.60 -7.67 -16.48
CA ILE A 392 -4.73 -8.61 -16.52
C ILE A 392 -5.06 -9.00 -17.97
N SER A 393 -5.01 -8.04 -18.89
CA SER A 393 -5.29 -8.29 -20.30
C SER A 393 -4.15 -9.04 -21.00
N SER A 394 -2.91 -8.93 -20.53
CA SER A 394 -1.72 -9.56 -21.14
C SER A 394 -1.66 -11.08 -21.07
N VAL A 395 -2.64 -11.72 -20.42
CA VAL A 395 -2.75 -13.17 -20.29
C VAL A 395 -4.14 -13.67 -20.67
N PRO A 396 -4.29 -14.91 -21.17
CA PRO A 396 -5.60 -15.53 -21.40
C PRO A 396 -6.46 -15.57 -20.13
N GLU A 397 -7.79 -15.52 -20.29
CA GLU A 397 -8.75 -15.53 -19.18
C GLU A 397 -8.59 -16.75 -18.25
N ALA A 398 -8.15 -17.89 -18.79
CA ALA A 398 -7.83 -19.09 -18.01
C ALA A 398 -6.72 -18.86 -16.96
N LEU A 399 -5.75 -17.99 -17.27
CA LEU A 399 -4.60 -17.66 -16.42
C LEU A 399 -4.80 -16.37 -15.60
N SER A 400 -5.92 -15.66 -15.80
CA SER A 400 -6.21 -14.37 -15.15
C SER A 400 -6.09 -14.40 -13.63
N GLN A 401 -6.48 -15.51 -12.98
CA GLN A 401 -6.34 -15.66 -11.53
C GLN A 401 -4.87 -15.75 -11.10
N SER A 402 -4.03 -16.48 -11.84
CA SER A 402 -2.59 -16.54 -11.56
C SER A 402 -1.92 -15.19 -11.80
N ALA A 403 -2.33 -14.47 -12.86
CA ALA A 403 -1.88 -13.10 -13.09
C ALA A 403 -2.27 -12.15 -11.96
N ALA A 404 -3.51 -12.22 -11.46
CA ALA A 404 -3.96 -11.43 -10.32
C ALA A 404 -3.16 -11.77 -9.05
N ALA A 405 -2.92 -13.05 -8.77
CA ALA A 405 -2.12 -13.49 -7.63
C ALA A 405 -0.68 -12.97 -7.68
N VAL A 406 -0.01 -13.12 -8.83
CA VAL A 406 1.33 -12.54 -9.05
C VAL A 406 1.30 -11.02 -8.93
N GLY A 407 0.26 -10.36 -9.45
CA GLY A 407 0.08 -8.92 -9.28
C GLY A 407 -0.05 -8.51 -7.81
N VAL A 408 -0.73 -9.28 -6.97
CA VAL A 408 -0.79 -9.03 -5.51
C VAL A 408 0.59 -9.24 -4.87
N PHE A 409 1.27 -10.33 -5.23
CA PHE A 409 2.62 -10.63 -4.74
C PHE A 409 3.62 -9.51 -5.07
N ILE A 410 3.62 -9.02 -6.31
CA ILE A 410 4.52 -7.94 -6.75
C ILE A 410 4.25 -6.66 -5.95
N ARG A 411 2.98 -6.32 -5.72
CA ARG A 411 2.64 -5.17 -4.89
C ARG A 411 3.10 -5.35 -3.44
N PHE A 412 2.92 -6.53 -2.87
CA PHE A 412 3.44 -6.86 -1.54
C PHE A 412 4.97 -6.73 -1.48
N ALA A 413 5.68 -7.39 -2.40
CA ALA A 413 7.14 -7.43 -2.43
C ALA A 413 7.74 -6.04 -2.63
N PHE A 414 7.26 -5.26 -3.60
CA PHE A 414 7.80 -3.93 -3.87
C PHE A 414 7.34 -2.87 -2.86
N PHE A 415 6.18 -3.04 -2.22
CA PHE A 415 5.83 -2.24 -1.04
C PHE A 415 6.84 -2.47 0.09
N GLY A 416 7.13 -3.74 0.38
CA GLY A 416 8.17 -4.12 1.35
C GLY A 416 9.54 -3.58 0.97
N ILE A 417 10.05 -3.90 -0.22
CA ILE A 417 11.38 -3.44 -0.69
C ILE A 417 11.48 -1.90 -0.61
N SER A 418 10.42 -1.17 -0.97
CA SER A 418 10.41 0.29 -0.82
C SER A 418 10.60 0.72 0.63
N THR A 419 9.87 0.11 1.59
CA THR A 419 10.04 0.42 3.02
C THR A 419 11.44 0.07 3.54
N ALA A 420 12.01 -1.07 3.12
CA ALA A 420 13.38 -1.46 3.47
C ALA A 420 14.43 -0.46 2.95
N LEU A 421 14.32 -0.05 1.68
CA LEU A 421 15.23 0.93 1.09
C LEU A 421 15.14 2.27 1.81
N ILE A 422 13.92 2.73 2.12
CA ILE A 422 13.68 3.97 2.87
C ILE A 422 14.35 3.89 4.24
N ASN A 423 14.16 2.81 4.99
CA ASN A 423 14.76 2.62 6.32
C ASN A 423 16.30 2.56 6.24
N TYR A 424 16.85 1.85 5.25
CA TYR A 424 18.29 1.76 5.02
C TYR A 424 18.90 3.13 4.69
N PHE A 425 18.36 3.81 3.68
CA PHE A 425 18.87 5.11 3.25
C PHE A 425 18.64 6.19 4.30
N SER A 426 17.55 6.11 5.07
CA SER A 426 17.29 7.01 6.19
C SER A 426 18.42 6.93 7.22
N LEU A 427 18.80 5.73 7.66
CA LEU A 427 19.88 5.58 8.62
C LEU A 427 21.25 5.94 8.01
N PHE A 428 21.54 5.43 6.81
CA PHE A 428 22.83 5.62 6.15
C PHE A 428 23.12 7.10 5.84
N TYR A 429 22.20 7.79 5.15
CA TYR A 429 22.39 9.19 4.80
C TYR A 429 22.27 10.09 6.02
N SER A 430 21.29 9.89 6.91
CA SER A 430 21.18 10.73 8.10
C SER A 430 22.41 10.60 9.00
N GLY A 431 22.95 9.39 9.20
CA GLY A 431 24.18 9.18 9.97
C GLY A 431 25.40 9.86 9.32
N THR A 432 25.55 9.71 8.00
CA THR A 432 26.66 10.34 7.25
C THR A 432 26.57 11.86 7.30
N HIS A 433 25.38 12.43 7.09
CA HIS A 433 25.17 13.87 7.10
C HIS A 433 25.31 14.47 8.50
N ALA A 434 24.84 13.77 9.54
CA ALA A 434 25.05 14.17 10.93
C ALA A 434 26.54 14.19 11.31
N LEU A 435 27.30 13.17 10.91
CA LEU A 435 28.75 13.13 11.13
C LEU A 435 29.46 14.26 10.39
N ARG A 436 29.13 14.51 9.13
CA ARG A 436 29.70 15.64 8.36
C ARG A 436 29.37 16.98 9.00
N LEU A 437 28.13 17.19 9.45
CA LEU A 437 27.71 18.43 10.13
C LEU A 437 28.50 18.63 11.42
N THR A 438 28.71 17.56 12.20
CA THR A 438 29.46 17.60 13.46
C THR A 438 30.96 17.84 13.21
N ASP A 439 31.55 17.18 12.21
CA ASP A 439 32.95 17.36 11.82
C ASP A 439 33.22 18.78 11.32
N HIS A 440 32.34 19.33 10.47
CA HIS A 440 32.43 20.72 10.01
C HIS A 440 32.25 21.70 11.19
N ALA A 441 31.33 21.43 12.11
CA ALA A 441 31.16 22.25 13.30
C ALA A 441 32.38 22.21 14.24
N SER A 442 33.08 21.08 14.35
CA SER A 442 34.27 20.94 15.21
C SER A 442 35.56 21.50 14.61
N ARG A 443 35.71 21.42 13.27
CA ARG A 443 36.94 21.79 12.57
C ARG A 443 36.96 23.25 12.10
N ALA A 444 35.80 23.92 12.03
CA ALA A 444 35.67 25.20 11.36
C ALA A 444 35.43 26.44 12.24
N ASP A 445 34.91 26.39 13.48
CA ASP A 445 34.48 27.69 14.06
C ASP A 445 34.30 27.85 15.58
N ASN A 446 34.59 29.07 16.03
CA ASN A 446 34.17 29.65 17.31
C ASN A 446 32.62 29.77 17.45
N ASP A 447 31.88 29.61 16.34
CA ASP A 447 30.41 29.69 16.25
C ASP A 447 29.68 28.57 17.02
N LEU A 448 30.25 27.36 17.13
CA LEU A 448 29.63 26.27 17.90
C LEU A 448 29.57 26.60 19.39
N GLU A 449 30.68 27.14 19.93
CA GLU A 449 30.78 27.53 21.33
C GLU A 449 29.86 28.73 21.62
N GLU A 450 29.78 29.68 20.68
CA GLU A 450 28.85 30.82 20.76
C GLU A 450 27.39 30.38 20.71
N ARG A 451 27.02 29.44 19.83
CA ARG A 451 25.66 28.90 19.71
C ARG A 451 25.24 28.07 20.91
N LEU A 452 26.16 27.31 21.50
CA LEU A 452 25.94 26.63 22.78
C LEU A 452 25.74 27.63 23.92
N LYS A 453 26.54 28.70 23.98
CA LYS A 453 26.35 29.79 24.97
C LYS A 453 25.02 30.51 24.78
N LEU A 454 24.55 30.71 23.53
CA LEU A 454 23.23 31.25 23.22
C LEU A 454 22.09 30.33 23.72
N TYR A 455 22.19 29.02 23.50
CA TYR A 455 21.20 28.08 24.03
C TYR A 455 21.23 28.03 25.56
N GLN A 456 22.41 28.03 26.17
CA GLN A 456 22.57 28.05 27.62
C GLN A 456 21.98 29.33 28.22
N SER A 457 22.27 30.50 27.66
CA SER A 457 21.76 31.78 28.16
C SER A 457 20.24 31.88 28.01
N ALA A 458 19.67 31.38 26.90
CA ALA A 458 18.22 31.33 26.70
C ALA A 458 17.52 30.38 27.69
N LEU A 459 18.13 29.23 28.01
CA LEU A 459 17.60 28.28 28.99
C LEU A 459 17.74 28.81 30.42
N HIS A 460 18.84 29.49 30.72
CA HIS A 460 19.06 30.21 31.97
C HIS A 460 18.04 31.31 32.20
N ALA A 461 17.75 32.11 31.17
CA ALA A 461 16.73 33.14 31.23
C ALA A 461 15.32 32.57 31.52
N ARG A 462 15.11 31.27 31.25
CA ARG A 462 13.88 30.53 31.60
C ARG A 462 13.94 29.81 32.96
N GLY A 463 14.97 30.08 33.77
CA GLY A 463 15.10 29.59 35.15
C GLY A 463 15.75 28.21 35.30
N MET A 464 16.39 27.68 34.27
CA MET A 464 17.06 26.37 34.33
C MET A 464 18.43 26.48 35.03
N GLU A 465 18.74 25.53 35.92
CA GLU A 465 20.04 25.45 36.63
C GLU A 465 21.22 25.28 35.65
N PRO A 466 22.43 25.83 35.92
CA PRO A 466 23.55 25.79 34.97
C PRO A 466 23.92 24.41 34.44
N GLY A 467 24.03 23.42 35.32
CA GLY A 467 24.36 22.05 34.90
C GLY A 467 23.28 21.41 34.01
N MET A 468 22.01 21.75 34.23
CA MET A 468 20.88 21.27 33.43
C MET A 468 20.76 22.04 32.11
N ALA A 469 21.02 23.34 32.11
CA ALA A 469 21.01 24.20 30.93
C ALA A 469 22.08 23.77 29.91
N THR A 470 23.28 23.41 30.36
CA THR A 470 24.32 22.87 29.46
C THR A 470 23.89 21.57 28.79
N ARG A 471 23.33 20.60 29.55
CA ARG A 471 22.84 19.33 28.99
C ARG A 471 21.63 19.51 28.06
N ALA A 472 20.76 20.46 28.35
CA ALA A 472 19.62 20.77 27.49
C ALA A 472 20.06 21.49 26.21
N ALA A 473 21.05 22.39 26.29
CA ALA A 473 21.64 23.07 25.13
C ALA A 473 22.28 22.08 24.14
N THR A 474 23.03 21.09 24.62
CA THR A 474 23.61 20.05 23.75
C THR A 474 22.52 19.20 23.08
N ARG A 475 21.46 18.82 23.82
CA ARG A 475 20.32 18.10 23.23
C ARG A 475 19.57 18.90 22.16
N LEU A 476 19.44 20.22 22.34
CA LEU A 476 18.82 21.09 21.33
C LEU A 476 19.67 21.16 20.06
N LEU A 477 21.00 21.23 20.22
CA LEU A 477 21.94 21.17 19.11
C LEU A 477 21.84 19.82 18.37
N ASP A 478 21.86 18.70 19.10
CA ASP A 478 21.70 17.36 18.50
C ASP A 478 20.38 17.24 17.73
N LYS A 479 19.28 17.79 18.28
CA LYS A 479 17.98 17.82 17.61
C LYS A 479 18.04 18.66 16.32
N ALA A 480 18.75 19.79 16.33
CA ALA A 480 18.93 20.62 15.14
C ALA A 480 19.77 19.91 14.07
N VAL A 481 20.87 19.26 14.45
CA VAL A 481 21.71 18.46 13.55
C VAL A 481 20.91 17.31 12.93
N ASN A 482 20.17 16.56 13.74
CA ASN A 482 19.31 15.48 13.26
C ASN A 482 18.21 15.97 12.31
N LYS A 483 17.63 17.15 12.58
CA LYS A 483 16.64 17.78 11.69
C LYS A 483 17.26 18.09 10.32
N GLN A 484 18.47 18.66 10.28
CA GLN A 484 19.19 18.97 9.04
C GLN A 484 19.66 17.70 8.31
N ALA A 485 20.13 16.70 9.04
CA ALA A 485 20.53 15.41 8.48
C ALA A 485 19.35 14.70 7.80
N PHE A 486 18.17 14.71 8.43
CA PHE A 486 16.95 14.18 7.83
C PHE A 486 16.56 14.92 6.55
N LEU A 487 16.60 16.27 6.56
CA LEU A 487 16.29 17.08 5.38
C LEU A 487 17.17 16.68 4.20
N LYS A 488 18.47 16.58 4.43
CA LYS A 488 19.42 16.22 3.38
C LYS A 488 19.21 14.78 2.89
N TYR A 489 18.94 13.84 3.79
CA TYR A 489 18.50 12.49 3.42
C TYR A 489 17.26 12.52 2.52
N ALA A 490 16.23 13.28 2.89
CA ALA A 490 14.99 13.35 2.14
C ALA A 490 15.22 13.91 0.72
N MET A 491 16.09 14.91 0.58
CA MET A 491 16.52 15.46 -0.71
C MET A 491 17.26 14.40 -1.55
N ASP A 492 18.31 13.78 -1.01
CA ASP A 492 19.12 12.79 -1.72
C ASP A 492 18.28 11.57 -2.15
N TYR A 493 17.34 11.13 -1.31
CA TYR A 493 16.44 10.03 -1.65
C TYR A 493 15.44 10.41 -2.76
N ASN A 494 14.94 11.65 -2.77
CA ASN A 494 14.08 12.12 -3.86
C ASN A 494 14.85 12.25 -5.19
N GLU A 495 16.13 12.63 -5.14
CA GLU A 495 17.00 12.64 -6.31
C GLU A 495 17.16 11.23 -6.92
N LEU A 496 17.40 10.21 -6.10
CA LEU A 496 17.46 8.82 -6.56
C LEU A 496 16.15 8.37 -7.23
N VAL A 497 15.00 8.79 -6.67
CA VAL A 497 13.68 8.50 -7.24
C VAL A 497 13.45 9.24 -8.55
N VAL A 498 13.92 10.48 -8.69
CA VAL A 498 13.89 11.24 -9.94
C VAL A 498 14.68 10.51 -11.03
N ILE A 499 15.90 10.06 -10.72
CA ILE A 499 16.73 9.28 -11.65
C ILE A 499 16.02 7.98 -12.06
N LEU A 500 15.40 7.28 -11.09
CA LEU A 500 14.62 6.07 -11.36
C LEU A 500 13.45 6.35 -12.31
N ILE A 501 12.70 7.45 -12.09
CA ILE A 501 11.58 7.83 -12.96
C ILE A 501 12.06 8.15 -14.38
N LEU A 502 13.16 8.90 -14.52
CA LEU A 502 13.74 9.22 -15.83
C LEU A 502 14.18 7.96 -16.58
N GLY A 503 14.86 7.03 -15.89
CA GLY A 503 15.24 5.74 -16.45
C GLY A 503 14.02 4.90 -16.87
N LEU A 504 12.96 4.92 -16.07
CA LEU A 504 11.72 4.21 -16.37
C LEU A 504 10.98 4.82 -17.58
N MET A 505 10.93 6.15 -17.68
CA MET A 505 10.36 6.85 -18.82
C MET A 505 11.13 6.54 -20.10
N LEU A 506 12.47 6.55 -20.05
CA LEU A 506 13.32 6.17 -21.18
C LEU A 506 13.02 4.72 -21.61
N LEU A 507 12.94 3.78 -20.66
CA LEU A 507 12.60 2.38 -20.93
C LEU A 507 11.22 2.24 -21.60
N ILE A 508 10.22 3.00 -21.14
CA ILE A 508 8.88 3.01 -21.74
C ILE A 508 8.93 3.54 -23.17
N VAL A 509 9.72 4.59 -23.45
CA VAL A 509 9.91 5.14 -24.80
C VAL A 509 10.61 4.14 -25.72
N MET A 510 11.63 3.46 -25.21
CA MET A 510 12.43 2.49 -25.97
C MET A 510 11.73 1.14 -26.18
N ALA A 511 10.57 0.89 -25.57
CA ALA A 511 9.84 -0.37 -25.70
C ALA A 511 8.89 -0.35 -26.93
N PRO A 512 9.31 -0.87 -28.10
CA PRO A 512 8.56 -0.69 -29.36
C PRO A 512 7.21 -1.43 -29.36
N PHE A 513 7.08 -2.48 -28.54
CA PHE A 513 5.83 -3.23 -28.40
C PHE A 513 4.71 -2.45 -27.70
N ILE A 514 5.03 -1.34 -27.02
CA ILE A 514 4.09 -0.56 -26.20
C ILE A 514 3.58 0.68 -26.93
N ASN A 515 4.40 1.20 -27.83
CA ASN A 515 4.13 2.40 -28.61
C ASN A 515 2.85 2.30 -29.45
N ARG A 516 2.39 1.07 -29.67
CA ARG A 516 1.12 0.74 -30.33
C ARG A 516 0.25 -0.19 -29.50
N THR A 517 0.35 -0.26 -28.18
CA THR A 517 -0.62 -1.05 -27.39
C THR A 517 -1.82 -0.21 -26.97
N ILE A 518 -3.00 -0.65 -27.38
CA ILE A 518 -4.29 -0.18 -26.88
C ILE A 518 -4.92 -1.34 -26.12
N ILE A 519 -5.59 -1.05 -25.02
CA ILE A 519 -6.41 -2.05 -24.34
C ILE A 519 -7.69 -2.19 -25.15
N ASP A 520 -7.86 -3.30 -25.88
CA ASP A 520 -9.16 -3.60 -26.45
C ASP A 520 -10.07 -4.12 -25.34
N VAL A 521 -10.87 -3.20 -24.82
CA VAL A 521 -11.80 -3.46 -23.73
C VAL A 521 -12.85 -4.50 -24.15
N LYS A 522 -13.15 -4.68 -25.44
CA LYS A 522 -14.08 -5.73 -25.91
C LYS A 522 -13.44 -7.12 -25.86
N ALA A 523 -12.21 -7.26 -26.34
CA ALA A 523 -11.52 -8.54 -26.41
C ALA A 523 -10.94 -9.02 -25.06
N LYS A 524 -10.89 -8.14 -24.03
CA LYS A 524 -10.16 -8.36 -22.76
C LYS A 524 -8.67 -8.68 -23.01
N GLN A 525 -8.10 -8.20 -24.10
CA GLN A 525 -6.72 -8.47 -24.53
C GLN A 525 -6.05 -7.15 -24.96
N PRO A 526 -4.74 -6.97 -24.75
CA PRO A 526 -4.00 -5.88 -25.36
C PRO A 526 -3.99 -6.12 -26.86
N ALA A 527 -4.53 -5.16 -27.60
CA ALA A 527 -4.53 -5.18 -29.05
C ALA A 527 -3.48 -4.18 -29.56
N ALA A 528 -2.92 -4.48 -30.74
CA ALA A 528 -2.18 -3.47 -31.47
C ALA A 528 -3.12 -2.30 -31.80
N ALA A 529 -2.60 -1.08 -31.71
CA ALA A 529 -3.21 0.13 -32.18
C ALA A 529 -3.31 0.01 -33.69
N THR A 530 -4.40 -0.58 -34.17
CA THR A 530 -4.75 -0.51 -35.58
C THR A 530 -5.15 0.94 -35.85
N PHE A 531 -4.34 1.61 -36.66
CA PHE A 531 -4.64 2.92 -37.22
C PHE A 531 -5.96 2.91 -37.99
#